data_AF-A0A414PLZ5-F1
#
_entry.id   AF-A0A414PLZ5-F1
#
_cell.length_a   1.000
_cell.length_b   1.000
_cell.length_c   1.000
_cell.angle_alpha   90.00
_cell.angle_beta   90.00
_cell.angle_gamma   90.00
#
_symmetry.space_group_name_H-M   'P 1'
#
loop_
_entity.id
_entity.type
_entity.pdbx_description
1 polymer ?
#
loop_
_entity_poly.entity_id
_entity_poly.type
_entity_poly.pdbx_seq_one_letter_code
_entity_poly.pdbx_strand_id
1 'polypeptide(L)'
;WVGLTPSEHSSGESDRRGAITKAGNKHLRKALVEAAWHYLTCSGRPKDLAKGQAPDRGARRHAAKGVRRLVERREALLARGVHG
;
A
#
# COMPACT_ATOMS: atom_id res chain seq x y z
N TRP A 1 -12.66 -0.46 -11.57
CA TRP A 1 -12.32 0.78 -10.84
C TRP A 1 -12.21 0.52 -9.34
N VAL A 2 -11.19 1.04 -8.64
CA VAL A 2 -10.89 0.72 -7.23
C VAL A 2 -11.37 1.81 -6.24
N GLY A 3 -11.72 3.01 -6.74
CA GLY A 3 -12.25 4.09 -5.90
C GLY A 3 -11.18 4.80 -5.06
N LEU A 4 -10.00 4.98 -5.63
CA LEU A 4 -8.89 5.75 -5.06
C LEU A 4 -8.69 7.11 -5.74
N THR A 5 -9.49 7.44 -6.75
CA THR A 5 -9.39 8.73 -7.46
C THR A 5 -10.25 9.78 -6.77
N PRO A 6 -9.80 11.04 -6.70
CA PRO A 6 -10.63 12.17 -6.32
C PRO A 6 -11.88 12.27 -7.20
N SER A 7 -12.98 12.77 -6.65
CA SER A 7 -14.11 13.21 -7.45
C SER A 7 -13.72 14.47 -8.21
N GLU A 8 -14.24 14.65 -9.41
CA GLU A 8 -14.01 15.86 -10.19
C GLU A 8 -15.35 16.45 -10.61
N HIS A 9 -15.50 17.76 -10.43
CA HIS A 9 -16.62 18.51 -10.94
C HIS A 9 -16.06 19.63 -11.81
N SER A 10 -16.28 19.52 -13.11
CA SER A 10 -15.88 20.52 -14.10
C SER A 10 -17.13 21.22 -14.64
N SER A 11 -17.14 22.55 -14.60
CA SER A 11 -18.19 23.37 -15.19
C SER A 11 -17.56 24.51 -15.98
N GLY A 12 -17.43 24.32 -17.30
CA GLY A 12 -16.90 25.34 -18.21
C GLY A 12 -15.46 25.76 -17.88
N GLU A 13 -15.30 26.89 -17.20
CA GLU A 13 -14.00 27.49 -16.83
C GLU A 13 -13.42 26.99 -15.49
N SER A 14 -14.12 26.16 -14.73
CA SER A 14 -13.67 25.73 -13.39
C SER A 14 -13.59 24.21 -13.26
N ASP A 15 -12.41 23.72 -12.88
CA ASP A 15 -12.18 22.34 -12.43
C ASP A 15 -12.05 22.31 -10.90
N ARG A 16 -12.90 21.52 -10.23
CA ARG A 16 -12.82 21.30 -8.78
C ARG A 16 -12.61 19.82 -8.47
N ARG A 17 -11.51 19.52 -7.79
CA ARG A 17 -11.25 18.19 -7.22
C ARG A 17 -11.85 18.09 -5.82
N GLY A 18 -12.69 17.09 -5.59
CA GLY A 18 -13.34 16.79 -4.32
C GLY A 18 -12.76 15.54 -3.63
N ALA A 19 -13.53 14.96 -2.71
CA ALA A 19 -13.10 13.81 -1.93
C ALA A 19 -12.82 12.57 -2.79
N ILE A 20 -12.04 11.61 -2.27
CA ILE A 20 -11.88 10.30 -2.90
C ILE A 20 -13.27 9.68 -3.10
N THR A 21 -13.61 9.33 -4.34
CA THR A 21 -14.98 8.94 -4.73
C THR A 21 -15.48 7.71 -3.99
N LYS A 22 -14.58 6.83 -3.52
CA LYS A 22 -14.86 5.48 -3.00
C LYS A 22 -15.66 4.59 -3.98
N ALA A 23 -15.90 5.08 -5.20
CA ALA A 23 -16.66 4.42 -6.25
C ALA A 23 -15.83 3.30 -6.86
N GLY A 24 -16.34 2.07 -6.80
CA GLY A 24 -15.62 0.87 -7.22
C GLY A 24 -15.43 -0.14 -6.10
N ASN A 25 -14.55 -1.11 -6.34
CA ASN A 25 -14.43 -2.29 -5.49
C ASN A 25 -13.88 -1.95 -4.09
N LYS A 26 -14.74 -2.05 -3.07
CA LYS A 26 -14.41 -1.81 -1.65
C LYS A 26 -13.28 -2.71 -1.15
N HIS A 27 -13.25 -3.98 -1.59
CA HIS A 27 -12.23 -4.94 -1.17
C HIS A 27 -10.85 -4.56 -1.72
N LEU A 28 -10.78 -4.24 -3.02
CA LEU A 28 -9.53 -3.79 -3.64
C LEU A 28 -9.02 -2.49 -3.01
N ARG A 29 -9.93 -1.56 -2.70
CA ARG A 29 -9.56 -0.31 -2.02
C ARG A 29 -8.95 -0.58 -0.65
N LYS A 30 -9.62 -1.42 0.15
CA LYS A 30 -9.13 -1.81 1.48
C LYS A 30 -7.75 -2.43 1.39
N ALA A 31 -7.58 -3.42 0.49
CA ALA A 31 -6.30 -4.10 0.31
C ALA A 31 -5.17 -3.13 -0.09
N LEU A 32 -5.43 -2.18 -1.00
CA LEU A 32 -4.43 -1.20 -1.40
C LEU A 32 -4.09 -0.21 -0.29
N VAL A 33 -5.09 0.28 0.46
CA VAL A 33 -4.87 1.18 1.60
C VAL A 33 -4.05 0.48 2.68
N GLU A 34 -4.41 -0.75 3.05
CA GLU A 34 -3.65 -1.56 4.02
C GLU A 34 -2.23 -1.84 3.54
N ALA A 35 -2.05 -2.15 2.25
CA ALA A 35 -0.72 -2.34 1.66
C ALA A 35 0.14 -1.07 1.70
N ALA A 36 -0.45 0.10 1.45
CA ALA A 36 0.24 1.38 1.53
C ALA A 36 0.68 1.70 2.96
N TRP A 37 -0.20 1.51 3.95
CA TRP A 37 0.16 1.65 5.37
C TRP A 37 1.27 0.68 5.76
N HIS A 38 1.14 -0.59 5.36
CA HIS A 38 2.17 -1.59 5.60
C HIS A 38 3.51 -1.20 4.96
N TYR A 39 3.53 -0.64 3.74
CA TYR A 39 4.75 -0.18 3.08
C TYR A 39 5.49 0.91 3.88
N LEU A 40 4.75 1.83 4.49
CA LEU A 40 5.33 2.92 5.30
C LEU A 40 5.98 2.39 6.58
N THR A 41 5.40 1.36 7.20
CA THR A 41 5.81 0.87 8.52
C THR A 41 6.57 -0.46 8.51
N CYS A 42 6.70 -1.12 7.36
CA CYS A 42 7.31 -2.45 7.32
C CYS A 42 8.81 -2.42 7.56
N SER A 43 9.30 -3.45 8.25
CA SER A 43 10.72 -3.70 8.47
C SER A 43 11.17 -4.94 7.70
N GLY A 44 12.45 -5.00 7.32
CA GLY A 44 13.03 -6.16 6.64
C GLY A 44 13.08 -7.42 7.50
N ARG A 45 12.86 -7.28 8.82
CA ARG A 45 12.80 -8.38 9.77
C ARG A 45 11.33 -8.82 9.94
N PRO A 46 10.98 -10.06 9.59
CA PRO A 46 9.63 -10.59 9.82
C PRO A 46 9.30 -10.56 11.31
N LYS A 47 8.04 -10.27 11.64
CA LYS A 47 7.53 -10.49 12.99
C LYS A 47 7.47 -11.98 13.29
N ASP A 48 7.60 -12.32 14.56
CA ASP A 48 7.34 -13.68 15.01
C ASP A 48 5.90 -14.08 14.73
N LEU A 49 5.70 -15.38 14.53
CA LEU A 49 4.38 -15.93 14.32
C LEU A 49 3.54 -15.76 15.58
N ALA A 50 2.29 -15.35 15.42
CA ALA A 50 1.35 -15.37 16.53
C ALA A 50 1.14 -16.81 17.01
N LYS A 51 0.85 -16.97 18.31
CA LYS A 51 0.62 -18.29 18.93
C LYS A 51 -0.42 -19.08 18.12
N GLY A 52 -0.07 -20.31 17.76
CA GLY A 52 -0.94 -21.21 16.99
C GLY A 52 -0.89 -21.03 15.47
N GLN A 53 -0.14 -20.06 14.94
CA GLN A 53 0.05 -19.94 13.49
C GLN A 53 1.18 -20.84 12.98
N ALA A 54 0.89 -21.58 11.92
CA ALA A 54 1.87 -22.36 11.16
C ALA A 54 1.66 -22.15 9.65
N PRO A 55 1.89 -20.94 9.12
CA PRO A 55 1.70 -20.68 7.70
C PRO A 55 2.72 -21.46 6.88
N ASP A 56 2.29 -21.87 5.68
CA ASP A 56 3.12 -22.61 4.73
C ASP A 56 4.48 -21.92 4.52
N ARG A 57 5.55 -22.73 4.47
CA ARG A 57 6.92 -22.22 4.34
C ARG A 57 7.14 -21.50 3.01
N GLY A 58 6.52 -21.97 1.92
CA GLY A 58 6.56 -21.33 0.61
C GLY A 58 5.91 -19.95 0.65
N ALA A 59 4.71 -19.86 1.22
CA ALA A 59 4.00 -18.60 1.42
C ALA A 59 4.81 -17.62 2.29
N ARG A 60 5.39 -18.08 3.40
CA ARG A 60 6.26 -17.24 4.26
C ARG A 60 7.46 -16.70 3.51
N ARG A 61 8.14 -17.55 2.73
CA ARG A 61 9.30 -17.15 1.93
C ARG A 61 8.92 -16.13 0.87
N HIS A 62 7.78 -16.33 0.19
CA HIS A 62 7.29 -15.41 -0.82
C HIS A 62 6.96 -14.04 -0.21
N ALA A 63 6.25 -14.02 0.93
CA ALA A 63 5.96 -12.80 1.67
C ALA A 63 7.24 -12.07 2.10
N ALA A 64 8.20 -12.79 2.70
CA ALA A 64 9.49 -12.20 3.12
C ALA A 64 10.28 -11.61 1.94
N LYS A 65 10.26 -12.27 0.77
CA LYS A 65 10.87 -11.73 -0.46
C LYS A 65 10.20 -10.41 -0.87
N GLY A 66 8.87 -10.35 -0.80
CA GLY A 66 8.10 -9.14 -1.08
C GLY A 66 8.45 -7.99 -0.14
N VAL A 67 8.47 -8.25 1.18
CA VAL A 67 8.80 -7.24 2.19
C VAL A 67 10.21 -6.70 2.01
N ARG A 68 11.21 -7.57 1.79
CA ARG A 68 12.59 -7.14 1.55
C ARG A 68 12.69 -6.18 0.36
N ARG A 69 12.06 -6.52 -0.78
CA ARG A 69 12.03 -5.65 -1.97
C ARG A 69 11.43 -4.27 -1.67
N LEU A 70 10.37 -4.23 -0.86
CA LEU A 70 9.70 -2.98 -0.50
C LEU A 70 10.59 -2.10 0.40
N VAL A 71 11.22 -2.71 1.40
CA VAL A 71 12.11 -2.01 2.35
C VAL A 71 13.33 -1.45 1.62
N GLU A 72 14.01 -2.27 0.81
CA GLU A 72 15.17 -1.85 0.01
C GLU A 72 14.79 -0.70 -0.94
N ARG A 73 13.62 -0.77 -1.58
CA ARG A 73 13.14 0.30 -2.45
C ARG A 73 12.89 1.59 -1.67
N ARG A 74 12.28 1.50 -0.50
CA ARG A 74 12.01 2.66 0.36
C ARG A 74 13.30 3.31 0.83
N GLU A 75 14.26 2.52 1.30
CA GLU A 75 15.59 3.00 1.71
C GLU A 75 16.32 3.68 0.55
N ALA A 76 16.28 3.11 -0.65
CA ALA A 76 16.87 3.72 -1.84
C ALA A 76 16.21 5.05 -2.25
N LEU A 77 14.88 5.19 -2.07
CA LEU A 77 14.18 6.45 -2.33
C LEU A 77 14.54 7.51 -1.29
N LEU A 78 14.59 7.14 -0.01
CA LEU A 78 14.98 8.03 1.08
C LEU A 78 16.43 8.51 0.92
N ALA A 79 17.36 7.61 0.54
CA ALA A 79 18.76 7.95 0.27
C ALA A 79 18.93 8.94 -0.90
N ARG A 80 17.94 9.00 -1.81
CA ARG A 80 17.90 9.96 -2.94
C ARG A 80 17.24 11.30 -2.58
N GLY A 81 16.82 11.49 -1.32
CA GLY A 81 16.09 12.69 -0.89
C GLY A 81 14.64 12.75 -1.36
N VAL A 82 14.08 11.62 -1.85
CA VAL A 82 12.65 11.54 -2.17
C VAL A 82 11.89 11.29 -0.88
N HIS A 83 11.46 12.37 -0.23
CA HIS A 83 10.54 12.32 0.90
C HIS A 83 9.10 12.23 0.37
N GLY A 84 8.31 11.32 0.96
CA GLY A 84 6.90 11.11 0.61
C GLY A 84 5.98 12.11 1.26
#